data_AF-E0S7G2-F1
#
_entry.id   AF-E0S7G2-F1
#
_cell.length_a   1.000
_cell.length_b   1.000
_cell.length_c   1.000
_cell.angle_alpha   90.00
_cell.angle_beta   90.00
_cell.angle_gamma   90.00
#
_symmetry.space_group_name_H-M   'P 1'
#
loop_
_entity.id
_entity.type
_entity.pdbx_description
1 polymer ?
#
loop_
_entity_poly.entity_id
_entity_poly.type
_entity_poly.pdbx_seq_one_letter_code
_entity_poly.pdbx_strand_id
1 'polypeptide(L)'
;MSLLTVNDRLTLGDKFKGTVRYIGRIKSKDGKWIGLELDDPVGANNGSVNGVRYFHCKDRHGIFIRYEKIREGLVCEPRDIGEPRTLEHQAHVYESKIRRLEETIEGLKNTEREEIVGLRRENEEIKKTILFLQRRMGLVEPERNEKVYSELKELAEESKKHVSDMVDLVSDVCEILNRGKTMRGSSVKECERHRVVFLVSRIIDGVLDGDMEAVEHFKKEFGDIMKKHGISVG
;
A
#
# COMPACT_ATOMS: atom_id res chain seq x y z
N MET A 1 3.62 11.80 25.02
CA MET A 1 4.12 10.40 24.98
C MET A 1 4.84 10.24 23.65
N SER A 2 6.17 10.19 23.64
CA SER A 2 6.92 9.85 22.42
C SER A 2 6.63 8.40 22.05
N LEU A 3 6.49 8.12 20.76
CA LEU A 3 6.35 6.76 20.24
C LEU A 3 7.70 6.06 20.39
N LEU A 4 7.73 4.88 21.01
CA LEU A 4 8.95 4.07 21.10
C LEU A 4 9.33 3.53 19.73
N THR A 5 10.57 3.79 19.33
CA THR A 5 11.14 3.41 18.03
C THR A 5 12.42 2.62 18.20
N VAL A 6 12.81 1.90 17.15
CA VAL A 6 14.13 1.24 17.11
C VAL A 6 15.21 2.30 17.20
N ASN A 7 16.27 2.00 17.95
CA ASN A 7 17.41 2.85 18.33
C ASN A 7 17.14 3.84 19.47
N ASP A 8 15.93 3.85 20.06
CA ASP A 8 15.74 4.60 21.29
C ASP A 8 16.51 3.97 22.46
N ARG A 9 17.02 4.84 23.34
CA ARG A 9 17.70 4.47 24.58
C ARG A 9 16.69 4.27 25.69
N LEU A 10 16.68 3.09 26.28
CA LEU A 10 15.78 2.74 27.38
C LEU A 10 16.55 2.34 28.63
N THR A 11 16.07 2.87 29.75
CA THR A 11 16.47 2.43 31.08
C THR A 11 15.25 1.80 31.76
N LEU A 12 15.35 0.52 32.09
CA LEU A 12 14.34 -0.24 32.83
C LEU A 12 14.88 -0.57 34.23
N GLY A 13 14.46 0.24 35.21
CA GLY A 13 15.07 0.23 36.56
C GLY A 13 16.56 0.58 36.51
N ASP A 14 17.31 0.19 37.55
CA ASP A 14 18.75 0.52 37.61
C ASP A 14 19.64 -0.47 36.85
N LYS A 15 19.09 -1.62 36.44
CA LYS A 15 19.87 -2.76 35.94
C LYS A 15 19.93 -2.85 34.41
N PHE A 16 18.89 -2.40 33.71
CA PHE A 16 18.77 -2.64 32.27
C PHE A 16 18.78 -1.34 31.50
N LYS A 17 19.98 -0.90 31.14
CA LYS A 17 20.23 0.24 30.24
C LYS A 17 20.64 -0.31 28.87
N GLY A 18 20.00 0.17 27.82
CA GLY A 18 20.26 -0.35 26.49
C GLY A 18 19.52 0.35 25.37
N THR A 19 19.76 -0.15 24.16
CA THR A 19 19.22 0.38 22.91
C THR A 19 18.17 -0.57 22.35
N VAL A 20 17.02 -0.04 21.94
CA VAL A 20 16.00 -0.84 21.26
C VAL A 20 16.51 -1.29 19.90
N ARG A 21 16.55 -2.61 19.67
CA ARG A 21 16.94 -3.20 18.39
C ARG A 21 15.82 -3.95 17.70
N TYR A 22 14.74 -4.23 18.42
CA TYR A 22 13.61 -4.97 17.88
C TYR A 22 12.30 -4.55 18.55
N ILE A 23 11.23 -4.40 17.77
CA ILE A 23 9.86 -4.19 18.25
C ILE A 23 8.94 -5.06 17.40
N GLY A 24 8.35 -6.12 17.95
CA GLY A 24 7.51 -7.04 17.15
C GLY A 24 7.12 -8.33 17.86
N ARG A 25 6.57 -9.29 17.10
CA ARG A 25 6.16 -10.62 17.61
C ARG A 25 7.32 -11.61 17.55
N ILE A 26 7.48 -12.43 18.59
CA ILE A 26 8.45 -13.53 18.61
C ILE A 26 7.72 -14.82 18.22
N LYS A 27 8.29 -15.63 17.32
CA LYS A 27 7.64 -16.79 16.70
C LYS A 27 7.06 -17.80 17.71
N SER A 28 7.69 -17.90 18.88
CA SER A 28 7.33 -18.83 19.96
C SER A 28 6.73 -18.14 21.20
N LYS A 29 6.38 -16.85 21.13
CA LYS A 29 5.83 -16.11 22.27
C LYS A 29 4.70 -15.17 21.85
N ASP A 30 3.63 -15.17 22.63
CA ASP A 30 2.49 -14.31 22.39
C ASP A 30 2.74 -12.85 22.77
N GLY A 31 2.04 -11.97 22.06
CA GLY A 31 2.06 -10.52 22.27
C GLY A 31 3.22 -9.81 21.56
N LYS A 32 3.35 -8.52 21.85
CA LYS A 32 4.38 -7.65 21.29
C LYS A 32 5.57 -7.60 22.26
N TRP A 33 6.76 -7.75 21.71
CA TRP A 33 8.02 -7.80 22.44
C TRP A 33 8.96 -6.71 21.96
N ILE A 34 9.84 -6.31 22.85
CA ILE A 34 10.92 -5.37 22.57
C ILE A 34 12.23 -6.06 22.88
N GLY A 35 13.12 -6.09 21.90
CA GLY A 35 14.49 -6.55 22.04
C GLY A 35 15.39 -5.36 22.36
N LEU A 36 16.08 -5.44 23.50
CA LEU A 36 17.10 -4.49 23.92
C LEU A 36 18.48 -5.11 23.76
N GLU A 37 19.40 -4.34 23.17
CA GLU A 37 20.83 -4.52 23.30
C GLU A 37 21.30 -3.70 24.51
N LEU A 38 21.70 -4.39 25.57
CA LEU A 38 22.15 -3.82 26.82
C LEU A 38 23.60 -3.38 26.72
N ASP A 39 23.94 -2.31 27.45
CA ASP A 39 25.31 -1.80 27.49
C ASP A 39 26.25 -2.78 28.20
N ASP A 40 25.75 -3.40 29.26
CA ASP A 40 26.45 -4.38 30.09
C ASP A 40 25.98 -5.83 29.82
N PRO A 41 26.83 -6.85 30.07
CA PRO A 41 26.53 -8.27 29.84
C PRO A 41 25.58 -8.87 30.90
N VAL A 42 24.49 -8.17 31.21
CA VAL A 42 23.48 -8.54 32.22
C VAL A 42 22.18 -9.09 31.62
N GLY A 43 22.16 -9.26 30.30
CA GLY A 43 21.08 -9.84 29.50
C GLY A 43 21.05 -11.37 29.52
N ALA A 44 20.04 -11.91 28.84
CA ALA A 44 19.73 -13.34 28.83
C ALA A 44 20.01 -14.04 27.48
N ASN A 45 20.34 -13.28 26.43
CA ASN A 45 20.55 -13.82 25.09
C ASN A 45 21.51 -12.95 24.27
N ASN A 46 21.70 -13.32 23.00
CA ASN A 46 22.54 -12.62 22.01
C ASN A 46 21.72 -12.06 20.83
N GLY A 47 20.44 -11.74 21.08
CA GLY A 47 19.48 -11.28 20.07
C GLY A 47 18.75 -12.39 19.32
N SER A 48 18.87 -13.65 19.77
CA SER A 48 18.13 -14.79 19.25
C SER A 48 17.26 -15.48 20.31
N VAL A 49 16.18 -16.13 19.88
CA VAL A 49 15.30 -16.95 20.71
C VAL A 49 15.00 -18.25 19.95
N ASN A 50 15.29 -19.40 20.56
CA ASN A 50 15.05 -20.72 19.97
C ASN A 50 15.61 -20.88 18.54
N GLY A 51 16.85 -20.40 18.32
CA GLY A 51 17.53 -20.47 17.03
C GLY A 51 17.09 -19.42 15.99
N VAL A 52 16.03 -18.65 16.25
CA VAL A 52 15.60 -17.55 15.38
C VAL A 52 16.24 -16.25 15.82
N ARG A 53 16.91 -15.56 14.89
CA ARG A 53 17.56 -14.26 15.14
C ARG A 53 16.60 -13.10 14.90
N TYR A 54 16.54 -12.17 15.86
CA TYR A 54 15.73 -10.95 15.79
C TYR A 54 16.59 -9.69 15.73
N PHE A 55 17.74 -9.69 16.40
CA PHE A 55 18.76 -8.65 16.31
C PHE A 55 20.16 -9.24 16.58
N HIS A 56 21.20 -8.44 16.40
CA HIS A 56 22.58 -8.80 16.72
C HIS A 56 23.05 -8.04 17.96
N CYS A 57 23.66 -8.75 18.89
CA CYS A 57 24.42 -8.19 20.02
C CYS A 57 25.39 -9.25 20.54
N LYS A 58 26.29 -8.85 21.45
CA LYS A 58 27.21 -9.77 22.13
C LYS A 58 26.45 -10.76 23.02
N ASP A 59 27.11 -11.86 23.37
CA ASP A 59 26.50 -12.83 24.29
C ASP A 59 26.20 -12.19 25.64
N ARG A 60 25.03 -12.48 26.22
CA ARG A 60 24.49 -11.83 27.42
C ARG A 60 24.23 -10.33 27.32
N HIS A 61 24.21 -9.73 26.13
CA HIS A 61 23.79 -8.34 25.95
C HIS A 61 22.33 -8.21 25.49
N GLY A 62 21.67 -9.29 25.09
CA GLY A 62 20.29 -9.26 24.62
C GLY A 62 19.28 -9.54 25.72
N ILE A 63 18.18 -8.78 25.76
CA ILE A 63 17.00 -9.12 26.55
C ILE A 63 15.72 -8.83 25.76
N PHE A 64 14.69 -9.66 25.97
CA PHE A 64 13.35 -9.42 25.43
C PHE A 64 12.39 -9.09 26.56
N ILE A 65 11.74 -7.94 26.47
CA ILE A 65 10.74 -7.47 27.42
C ILE A 65 9.38 -7.33 26.75
N ARG A 66 8.31 -7.56 27.50
CA ARG A 66 6.94 -7.35 27.02
C ARG A 66 6.69 -5.87 26.77
N TYR A 67 6.06 -5.55 25.66
CA TYR A 67 5.75 -4.16 25.29
C TYR A 67 4.91 -3.46 26.37
N GLU A 68 4.08 -4.21 27.10
CA GLU A 68 3.20 -3.66 28.15
C GLU A 68 3.98 -3.19 29.38
N LYS A 69 5.09 -3.87 29.74
CA LYS A 69 5.92 -3.54 30.91
C LYS A 69 6.68 -2.22 30.79
N ILE A 70 6.72 -1.67 29.58
CA ILE A 70 7.40 -0.42 29.25
C ILE A 70 6.59 0.79 29.76
N ARG A 71 5.27 0.63 29.94
CA ARG A 71 4.40 1.75 30.35
C ARG A 71 4.53 2.14 31.82
N GLU A 72 5.24 1.37 32.64
CA GLU A 72 5.26 1.51 34.11
C GLU A 72 6.55 2.09 34.69
N GLY A 73 7.54 2.51 33.88
CA GLY A 73 8.78 3.04 34.45
C GLY A 73 9.85 3.47 33.44
N LEU A 74 9.46 3.93 32.25
CA LEU A 74 10.43 4.29 31.22
C LEU A 74 10.98 5.70 31.37
N VAL A 75 12.31 5.81 31.37
CA VAL A 75 13.01 7.04 31.00
C VAL A 75 13.62 6.81 29.62
N CYS A 76 13.12 7.54 28.62
CA CYS A 76 13.82 7.69 27.36
C CYS A 76 14.91 8.74 27.56
N GLU A 77 16.17 8.33 27.53
CA GLU A 77 17.26 9.30 27.47
C GLU A 77 17.14 10.09 26.17
N PRO A 78 17.28 11.43 26.20
CA PRO A 78 17.34 12.23 24.99
C PRO A 78 18.41 11.64 24.07
N ARG A 79 18.06 11.41 22.81
CA ARG A 79 19.03 10.97 21.81
C ARG A 79 20.16 11.99 21.79
N ASP A 80 21.39 11.55 22.06
CA ASP A 80 22.56 12.27 21.63
C ASP A 80 22.58 12.12 20.11
N ILE A 81 21.93 13.06 19.42
CA ILE A 81 21.89 13.09 17.96
C ILE A 81 23.29 13.50 17.51
N GLY A 82 24.22 12.54 17.54
CA GLY A 82 25.49 12.64 16.86
C GLY A 82 25.24 13.08 15.42
N GLU A 83 26.14 13.94 14.92
CA GLU A 83 26.03 14.74 13.70
C GLU A 83 25.09 14.20 12.59
N PRO A 84 24.36 15.09 11.88
CA PRO A 84 23.29 14.76 10.91
C PRO A 84 23.60 13.74 9.79
N ARG A 85 24.85 13.29 9.64
CA ARG A 85 25.33 12.44 8.54
C ARG A 85 24.87 10.96 8.59
N THR A 86 24.12 10.50 9.59
CA THR A 86 23.70 9.08 9.69
C THR A 86 22.22 8.83 9.42
N LEU A 87 21.30 9.68 9.89
CA LEU A 87 19.86 9.52 9.66
C LEU A 87 19.47 9.86 8.21
N GLU A 88 20.08 10.90 7.65
CA GLU A 88 19.90 11.28 6.24
C GLU A 88 20.39 10.17 5.31
N HIS A 89 21.53 9.56 5.63
CA HIS A 89 22.04 8.41 4.89
C HIS A 89 21.13 7.19 5.02
N GLN A 90 20.61 6.89 6.22
CA GLN A 90 19.67 5.79 6.41
C GLN A 90 18.35 6.03 5.66
N ALA A 91 17.82 7.24 5.70
CA ALA A 91 16.64 7.63 4.92
C ALA A 91 16.88 7.42 3.43
N HIS A 92 18.01 7.89 2.91
CA HIS A 92 18.39 7.71 1.51
C HIS A 92 18.50 6.23 1.10
N VAL A 93 19.06 5.38 1.96
CA VAL A 93 19.14 3.93 1.72
C VAL A 93 17.75 3.29 1.69
N TYR A 94 16.84 3.69 2.59
CA TYR A 94 15.47 3.19 2.57
C TYR A 94 14.67 3.71 1.38
N GLU A 95 14.80 4.97 1.01
CA GLU A 95 14.21 5.54 -0.22
C GLU A 95 14.67 4.77 -1.46
N SER A 96 15.97 4.44 -1.53
CA SER A 96 16.54 3.63 -2.62
C SER A 96 16.04 2.18 -2.64
N LYS A 97 15.63 1.63 -1.48
CA LYS A 97 14.99 0.31 -1.39
C LYS A 97 13.52 0.36 -1.81
N ILE A 98 12.79 1.40 -1.37
CA ILE A 98 11.39 1.63 -1.73
C ILE A 98 11.28 1.74 -3.25
N ARG A 99 12.12 2.57 -3.89
CA ARG A 99 12.12 2.73 -5.34
C ARG A 99 12.28 1.40 -6.10
N ARG A 100 13.26 0.58 -5.69
CA ARG A 100 13.50 -0.73 -6.32
C ARG A 100 12.34 -1.69 -6.14
N LEU A 101 11.68 -1.66 -4.97
CA LEU A 101 10.49 -2.47 -4.72
C LEU A 101 9.32 -2.00 -5.59
N GLU A 102 9.11 -0.69 -5.74
CA GLU A 102 8.08 -0.12 -6.60
C GLU A 102 8.30 -0.49 -8.08
N GLU A 103 9.53 -0.40 -8.58
CA GLU A 103 9.91 -0.85 -9.93
C GLU A 103 9.61 -2.34 -10.13
N THR A 104 9.91 -3.19 -9.13
CA THR A 104 9.63 -4.62 -9.20
C THR A 104 8.12 -4.90 -9.22
N ILE A 105 7.34 -4.21 -8.38
CA ILE A 105 5.87 -4.34 -8.34
C ILE A 105 5.27 -3.95 -9.68
N GLU A 106 5.75 -2.86 -10.28
CA GLU A 106 5.25 -2.40 -11.58
C GLU A 106 5.60 -3.38 -12.69
N GLY A 107 6.82 -3.95 -12.67
CA GLY A 107 7.21 -5.03 -13.58
C GLY A 107 6.28 -6.24 -13.50
N LEU A 108 6.01 -6.73 -12.28
CA LEU A 108 5.12 -7.88 -12.06
C LEU A 108 3.68 -7.60 -12.55
N LYS A 109 3.13 -6.43 -12.25
CA LYS A 109 1.79 -6.03 -12.74
C LYS A 109 1.71 -6.02 -14.27
N ASN A 110 2.76 -5.55 -14.93
CA ASN A 110 2.80 -5.53 -16.39
C ASN A 110 2.85 -6.94 -16.96
N THR A 111 3.63 -7.85 -16.38
CA THR A 111 3.65 -9.26 -16.78
C THR A 111 2.30 -9.93 -16.60
N GLU A 112 1.65 -9.77 -15.43
CA GLU A 112 0.30 -10.30 -15.19
C GLU A 112 -0.71 -9.76 -16.21
N ARG A 113 -0.63 -8.46 -16.52
CA ARG A 113 -1.48 -7.82 -17.54
C ARG A 113 -1.26 -8.44 -18.93
N GLU A 114 -0.01 -8.65 -19.34
CA GLU A 114 0.32 -9.27 -20.63
C GLU A 114 -0.20 -10.70 -20.73
N GLU A 115 -0.04 -11.51 -19.68
CA GLU A 115 -0.57 -12.88 -19.63
C GLU A 115 -2.10 -12.90 -19.75
N ILE A 116 -2.79 -12.02 -19.02
CA ILE A 116 -4.26 -11.88 -19.10
C ILE A 116 -4.70 -11.49 -20.51
N VAL A 117 -4.00 -10.56 -21.16
CA VAL A 117 -4.29 -10.15 -22.54
C VAL A 117 -4.10 -11.32 -23.51
N GLY A 118 -3.03 -12.10 -23.34
CA GLY A 118 -2.77 -13.31 -24.12
C GLY A 118 -3.90 -14.33 -24.01
N LEU A 119 -4.27 -14.71 -22.78
CA LEU A 119 -5.35 -15.66 -22.50
C LEU A 119 -6.71 -15.18 -23.03
N ARG A 120 -7.00 -13.87 -22.95
CA ARG A 120 -8.23 -13.30 -23.53
C ARG A 120 -8.26 -13.44 -25.05
N ARG A 121 -7.12 -13.24 -25.72
CA ARG A 121 -7.00 -13.42 -27.17
C ARG A 121 -7.22 -14.88 -27.58
N GLU A 122 -6.59 -15.81 -26.87
CA GLU A 122 -6.75 -17.25 -27.12
C GLU A 122 -8.20 -17.69 -26.89
N ASN A 123 -8.81 -17.26 -25.78
CA ASN A 123 -10.23 -17.50 -25.51
C ASN A 123 -11.13 -17.01 -26.64
N GLU A 124 -10.82 -15.86 -27.24
CA GLU A 124 -11.63 -15.33 -28.34
C GLU A 124 -11.50 -16.16 -29.62
N GLU A 125 -10.31 -16.68 -29.92
CA GLU A 125 -10.12 -17.63 -31.03
C GLU A 125 -10.83 -18.97 -30.80
N ILE A 126 -10.81 -19.46 -29.55
CA ILE A 126 -11.57 -20.65 -29.15
C ILE A 126 -13.07 -20.41 -29.34
N LYS A 127 -13.61 -19.26 -28.90
CA LYS A 127 -15.03 -18.92 -29.09
C LYS A 127 -15.43 -18.89 -30.57
N LYS A 128 -14.60 -18.29 -31.44
CA LYS A 128 -14.85 -18.28 -32.90
C LYS A 128 -14.90 -19.70 -33.46
N THR A 129 -13.98 -20.55 -33.02
CA THR A 129 -13.92 -21.95 -33.44
C THR A 129 -15.15 -22.73 -32.97
N ILE A 130 -15.56 -22.55 -31.71
CA ILE A 130 -16.78 -23.15 -31.17
C ILE A 130 -17.99 -22.70 -31.98
N LEU A 131 -18.13 -21.40 -32.25
CA LEU A 131 -19.23 -20.86 -33.04
C LEU A 131 -19.29 -21.47 -34.45
N PHE A 132 -18.14 -21.59 -35.10
CA PHE A 132 -18.02 -22.23 -36.41
C PHE A 132 -18.48 -23.70 -36.39
N LEU A 133 -18.04 -24.46 -35.38
CA LEU A 133 -18.44 -25.86 -35.21
C LEU A 133 -19.93 -25.99 -34.88
N GLN A 134 -20.45 -25.16 -33.98
CA GLN A 134 -21.87 -25.12 -33.62
C GLN A 134 -22.75 -24.83 -34.84
N ARG A 135 -22.32 -23.90 -35.72
CA ARG A 135 -23.02 -23.60 -36.99
C ARG A 135 -23.00 -24.82 -37.92
N ARG A 136 -21.87 -25.53 -38.05
CA ARG A 136 -21.79 -26.79 -38.83
C ARG A 136 -22.66 -27.91 -38.27
N MET A 137 -22.84 -27.95 -36.96
CA MET A 137 -23.70 -28.92 -36.28
C MET A 137 -25.19 -28.54 -36.29
N GLY A 138 -25.56 -27.37 -36.84
CA GLY A 138 -26.93 -26.87 -36.81
C GLY A 138 -27.42 -26.47 -35.41
N LEU A 139 -26.50 -26.25 -34.46
CA LEU A 139 -26.82 -25.91 -33.07
C LEU A 139 -27.04 -24.40 -32.85
N VAL A 140 -26.73 -23.57 -33.85
CA VAL A 140 -26.86 -22.11 -33.80
C VAL A 140 -27.45 -21.61 -35.11
N GLU A 141 -28.68 -21.09 -35.05
CA GLU A 141 -29.34 -20.36 -36.13
C GLU A 141 -28.64 -19.01 -36.36
N PRO A 142 -28.28 -18.64 -37.61
CA PRO A 142 -27.65 -17.36 -37.89
C PRO A 142 -28.72 -16.32 -38.19
N GLU A 143 -29.16 -15.48 -37.22
CA GLU A 143 -29.83 -14.22 -37.60
C GLU A 143 -29.97 -13.16 -36.47
N ARG A 144 -29.92 -11.89 -36.89
CA ARG A 144 -30.08 -10.60 -36.16
C ARG A 144 -29.07 -10.19 -35.10
N ASN A 145 -28.54 -11.12 -34.32
CA ASN A 145 -27.75 -10.73 -33.14
C ASN A 145 -26.34 -10.22 -33.46
N GLU A 146 -25.70 -10.67 -34.54
CA GLU A 146 -24.29 -10.34 -34.83
C GLU A 146 -24.05 -8.85 -35.12
N LYS A 147 -24.99 -8.18 -35.82
CA LYS A 147 -24.96 -6.73 -36.06
C LYS A 147 -25.22 -5.93 -34.78
N VAL A 148 -26.14 -6.41 -33.95
CA VAL A 148 -26.45 -5.78 -32.66
C VAL A 148 -25.26 -5.93 -31.70
N TYR A 149 -24.60 -7.09 -31.69
CA TYR A 149 -23.38 -7.31 -30.92
C TYR A 149 -22.20 -6.47 -31.42
N SER A 150 -22.05 -6.28 -32.74
CA SER A 150 -21.00 -5.40 -33.28
C SER A 150 -21.25 -3.93 -32.92
N GLU A 151 -22.49 -3.45 -33.06
CA GLU A 151 -22.87 -2.08 -32.69
C GLU A 151 -22.72 -1.85 -31.17
N LEU A 152 -23.14 -2.80 -30.33
CA LEU A 152 -22.93 -2.75 -28.87
C LEU A 152 -21.44 -2.75 -28.50
N LYS A 153 -20.62 -3.50 -29.25
CA LYS A 153 -19.17 -3.56 -29.02
C LYS A 153 -18.47 -2.25 -29.42
N GLU A 154 -18.84 -1.66 -30.55
CA GLU A 154 -18.35 -0.33 -30.95
C GLU A 154 -18.74 0.73 -29.93
N LEU A 155 -20.00 0.74 -29.48
CA LEU A 155 -20.49 1.68 -28.47
C LEU A 155 -19.75 1.50 -27.11
N ALA A 156 -19.45 0.26 -26.73
CA ALA A 156 -18.69 -0.04 -25.51
C ALA A 156 -17.23 0.43 -25.61
N GLU A 157 -16.56 0.23 -26.73
CA GLU A 157 -15.19 0.72 -26.95
C GLU A 157 -15.14 2.24 -27.01
N GLU A 158 -16.12 2.88 -27.65
CA GLU A 158 -16.24 4.34 -27.68
C GLU A 158 -16.48 4.91 -26.28
N SER A 159 -17.35 4.28 -25.49
CA SER A 159 -17.58 4.66 -24.08
C SER A 159 -16.32 4.50 -23.24
N LYS A 160 -15.55 3.42 -23.44
CA LYS A 160 -14.29 3.18 -22.73
C LYS A 160 -13.24 4.23 -23.05
N LYS A 161 -13.14 4.65 -24.32
CA LYS A 161 -12.26 5.75 -24.74
C LYS A 161 -12.64 7.06 -24.06
N HIS A 162 -13.93 7.43 -24.06
CA HIS A 162 -14.39 8.64 -23.38
C HIS A 162 -14.10 8.62 -21.88
N VAL A 163 -14.25 7.46 -21.23
CA VAL A 163 -13.84 7.30 -19.83
C VAL A 163 -12.36 7.57 -19.68
N SER A 164 -11.50 6.93 -20.48
CA SER A 164 -10.04 7.16 -20.47
C SER A 164 -9.68 8.65 -20.64
N ASP A 165 -10.28 9.33 -21.62
CA ASP A 165 -10.04 10.76 -21.87
C ASP A 165 -10.46 11.62 -20.66
N MET A 166 -11.55 11.25 -19.97
CA MET A 166 -11.95 11.90 -18.72
C MET A 166 -10.95 11.65 -17.58
N VAL A 167 -10.36 10.46 -17.49
CA VAL A 167 -9.33 10.14 -16.49
C VAL A 167 -8.08 11.00 -16.69
N ASP A 168 -7.63 11.10 -17.93
CA ASP A 168 -6.47 11.92 -18.29
C ASP A 168 -6.72 13.39 -17.95
N LEU A 169 -7.91 13.91 -18.29
CA LEU A 169 -8.30 15.27 -17.94
C LEU A 169 -8.34 15.50 -16.43
N VAL A 170 -8.87 14.56 -15.65
CA VAL A 170 -8.89 14.66 -14.18
C VAL A 170 -7.47 14.66 -13.61
N SER A 171 -6.57 13.85 -14.19
CA SER A 171 -5.16 13.79 -13.80
C SER A 171 -4.45 15.12 -14.08
N ASP A 172 -4.65 15.69 -15.27
CA ASP A 172 -4.12 17.00 -15.66
C ASP A 172 -4.60 18.11 -14.72
N VAL A 173 -5.90 18.13 -14.41
CA VAL A 173 -6.48 19.11 -13.46
C VAL A 173 -5.87 18.95 -12.07
N CYS A 174 -5.66 17.72 -11.60
CA CYS A 174 -5.00 17.45 -10.32
C CYS A 174 -3.56 17.96 -10.30
N GLU A 175 -2.80 17.78 -11.38
CA GLU A 175 -1.45 18.32 -11.49
C GLU A 175 -1.43 19.86 -11.45
N ILE A 176 -2.32 20.51 -12.20
CA ILE A 176 -2.44 21.97 -12.25
C ILE A 176 -2.76 22.53 -10.86
N LEU A 177 -3.72 21.92 -10.16
CA LEU A 177 -4.10 22.33 -8.80
C LEU A 177 -2.97 22.14 -7.79
N ASN A 178 -2.11 21.14 -7.97
CA ASN A 178 -0.94 20.92 -7.12
C ASN A 178 0.19 21.94 -7.39
N ARG A 179 0.40 22.34 -8.65
CA ARG A 179 1.37 23.38 -9.01
C ARG A 179 0.97 24.77 -8.51
N GLY A 180 -0.33 25.05 -8.36
CA GLY A 180 -0.85 26.33 -7.86
C GLY A 180 -0.75 26.55 -6.34
N LYS A 181 -0.27 25.58 -5.54
CA LYS A 181 -0.28 25.63 -4.07
C LYS A 181 0.98 26.21 -3.41
N THR A 182 1.91 26.80 -4.15
CA THR A 182 2.88 27.72 -3.55
C THR A 182 2.18 29.06 -3.29
N MET A 183 1.45 29.20 -2.17
CA MET A 183 1.22 30.44 -1.40
C MET A 183 0.03 30.31 -0.41
N ARG A 184 0.38 30.28 0.89
CA ARG A 184 -0.38 30.62 2.12
C ARG A 184 -1.84 30.12 2.32
N GLY A 185 -1.98 29.32 3.38
CA GLY A 185 -2.87 29.67 4.51
C GLY A 185 -4.25 29.01 4.56
N SER A 186 -4.33 27.80 5.12
CA SER A 186 -5.39 27.29 6.03
C SER A 186 -5.17 25.79 6.24
N SER A 187 -4.82 25.37 7.47
CA SER A 187 -4.38 24.01 7.81
C SER A 187 -5.51 22.96 7.90
N VAL A 188 -6.68 23.26 7.36
CA VAL A 188 -7.78 22.31 7.14
C VAL A 188 -8.01 22.18 5.64
N LYS A 189 -8.13 20.93 5.16
CA LYS A 189 -8.51 20.48 3.80
C LYS A 189 -7.40 20.08 2.81
N GLU A 190 -6.12 20.08 3.14
CA GLU A 190 -5.10 19.53 2.21
C GLU A 190 -5.11 18.00 2.18
N CYS A 191 -5.20 17.33 3.34
CA CYS A 191 -5.28 15.86 3.37
C CYS A 191 -6.62 15.34 2.81
N GLU A 192 -7.72 16.06 3.03
CA GLU A 192 -9.04 15.69 2.49
C GLU A 192 -9.10 15.90 0.98
N ARG A 193 -8.43 16.93 0.43
CA ARG A 193 -8.29 17.07 -1.03
C ARG A 193 -7.51 15.92 -1.66
N HIS A 194 -6.35 15.55 -1.10
CA HIS A 194 -5.59 14.41 -1.60
C HIS A 194 -6.37 13.10 -1.49
N ARG A 195 -7.17 12.95 -0.43
CA ARG A 195 -8.03 11.78 -0.23
C ARG A 195 -9.17 11.72 -1.24
N VAL A 196 -9.80 12.84 -1.58
CA VAL A 196 -10.83 12.91 -2.63
C VAL A 196 -10.24 12.52 -3.99
N VAL A 197 -9.07 13.06 -4.34
CA VAL A 197 -8.37 12.71 -5.61
C VAL A 197 -8.02 11.22 -5.66
N PHE A 198 -7.51 10.67 -4.55
CA PHE A 198 -7.23 9.25 -4.42
C PHE A 198 -8.48 8.39 -4.62
N LEU A 199 -9.61 8.75 -3.98
CA LEU A 199 -10.87 8.01 -4.11
C LEU A 199 -11.41 8.06 -5.54
N VAL A 200 -11.37 9.21 -6.20
CA VAL A 200 -11.78 9.34 -7.60
C VAL A 200 -10.91 8.44 -8.50
N SER A 201 -9.60 8.46 -8.32
CA SER A 201 -8.69 7.58 -9.08
C SER A 201 -9.01 6.09 -8.86
N ARG A 202 -9.33 5.68 -7.62
CA ARG A 202 -9.66 4.28 -7.31
C ARG A 202 -11.01 3.84 -7.83
N ILE A 203 -12.01 4.73 -7.84
CA ILE A 203 -13.30 4.48 -8.48
C ILE A 203 -13.09 4.27 -9.98
N ILE A 204 -12.27 5.11 -10.60
CA ILE A 204 -11.91 5.01 -12.01
C ILE A 204 -11.21 3.67 -12.31
N ASP A 205 -10.16 3.33 -11.55
CA ASP A 205 -9.41 2.07 -11.71
C ASP A 205 -10.37 0.88 -11.62
N GLY A 206 -11.26 0.87 -10.62
CA GLY A 206 -12.25 -0.19 -10.44
C GLY A 206 -13.23 -0.31 -11.61
N VAL A 207 -13.66 0.80 -12.21
CA VAL A 207 -14.52 0.77 -13.41
C VAL A 207 -13.76 0.20 -14.61
N LEU A 208 -12.50 0.57 -14.81
CA LEU A 208 -11.68 0.08 -15.93
C LEU A 208 -11.33 -1.41 -15.79
N ASP A 209 -11.10 -1.87 -14.57
CA ASP A 209 -10.75 -3.25 -14.25
C ASP A 209 -11.98 -4.17 -14.10
N GLY A 210 -13.19 -3.60 -14.07
CA GLY A 210 -14.45 -4.34 -13.90
C GLY A 210 -14.72 -4.78 -12.46
N ASP A 211 -14.03 -4.19 -11.48
CA ASP A 211 -14.17 -4.46 -10.05
C ASP A 211 -15.27 -3.56 -9.44
N MET A 212 -16.52 -3.96 -9.63
CA MET A 212 -17.68 -3.20 -9.14
C MET A 212 -17.79 -3.16 -7.61
N GLU A 213 -17.18 -4.13 -6.91
CA GLU A 213 -17.17 -4.17 -5.44
C GLU A 213 -16.24 -3.07 -4.90
N ALA A 214 -15.06 -2.91 -5.48
CA ALA A 214 -14.16 -1.80 -5.18
C ALA A 214 -14.78 -0.44 -5.52
N VAL A 215 -15.45 -0.33 -6.68
CA VAL A 215 -16.15 0.90 -7.09
C VAL A 215 -17.17 1.33 -6.05
N GLU A 216 -18.02 0.41 -5.59
CA GLU A 216 -19.07 0.73 -4.62
C GLU A 216 -18.48 1.12 -3.26
N HIS A 217 -17.42 0.44 -2.82
CA HIS A 217 -16.69 0.78 -1.60
C HIS A 217 -16.13 2.21 -1.64
N PHE A 218 -15.40 2.58 -2.71
CA PHE A 218 -14.79 3.90 -2.83
C PHE A 218 -15.81 5.01 -3.09
N LYS A 219 -16.90 4.72 -3.83
CA LYS A 219 -18.04 5.64 -4.00
C LYS A 219 -18.69 5.99 -2.66
N LYS A 220 -18.91 5.00 -1.81
CA LYS A 220 -19.48 5.21 -0.47
C LYS A 220 -18.59 6.13 0.36
N GLU A 221 -17.28 5.86 0.40
CA GLU A 221 -16.34 6.69 1.15
C GLU A 221 -16.27 8.13 0.59
N PHE A 222 -16.28 8.28 -0.74
CA PHE A 222 -16.35 9.59 -1.38
C PHE A 222 -17.63 10.35 -0.97
N GLY A 223 -18.78 9.67 -1.01
CA GLY A 223 -20.07 10.23 -0.60
C GLY A 223 -20.10 10.70 0.86
N ASP A 224 -19.48 9.94 1.77
CA ASP A 224 -19.38 10.30 3.19
C ASP A 224 -18.53 11.57 3.40
N ILE A 225 -17.42 11.71 2.66
CA ILE A 225 -16.58 12.91 2.69
C ILE A 225 -17.32 14.13 2.13
N MET A 226 -18.09 13.97 1.06
CA MET A 226 -18.85 15.05 0.44
C MET A 226 -20.01 15.52 1.34
N LYS A 227 -20.75 14.57 1.94
CA LYS A 227 -21.80 14.86 2.94
C LYS A 227 -21.26 15.60 4.15
N LYS A 228 -20.10 15.20 4.67
CA LYS A 228 -19.41 15.89 5.78
C LYS A 228 -19.16 17.37 5.47
N HIS A 229 -19.02 17.73 4.19
CA HIS A 229 -18.78 19.10 3.74
C HIS A 229 -20.03 19.82 3.21
N GLY A 230 -21.22 19.22 3.36
CA GLY A 230 -22.48 19.80 2.88
C GLY A 230 -22.62 19.79 1.36
N ILE A 231 -21.83 18.98 0.65
CA ILE A 231 -21.92 18.85 -0.81
C ILE A 231 -22.83 17.66 -1.13
N SER A 232 -23.94 17.94 -1.83
CA SER A 232 -24.81 16.88 -2.34
C SER A 232 -24.19 16.28 -3.60
N VAL A 233 -23.94 14.98 -3.57
CA VAL A 233 -23.52 14.20 -4.74
C VAL A 233 -24.76 13.44 -5.21
N GLY A 234 -25.26 13.80 -6.40
CA GLY A 234 -26.40 13.14 -7.04
C GLY A 234 -26.01 11.88 -7.77
#